data_AF-A0A497MFI4-F1
#
_entry.id   AF-A0A497MFI4-F1
#
_cell.length_a   1.000
_cell.length_b   1.000
_cell.length_c   1.000
_cell.angle_alpha   90.00
_cell.angle_beta   90.00
_cell.angle_gamma   90.00
#
_symmetry.space_group_name_H-M   'P 1'
#
loop_
_entity.id
_entity.type
_entity.pdbx_description
1 polymer ?
#
loop_
_entity_poly.entity_id
_entity_poly.type
_entity_poly.pdbx_seq_one_letter_code
_entity_poly.pdbx_strand_id
1 'polypeptide(L)'
;MKLVNIRFFEGGQAHESFIRNGIKIRMQVLKHVRRGEAERVAEALGGFFLDPPPLEDSSIEWALAFEPLKNFRICFLMRRNEPEFEDELQILYDVEGLPFLPPAEDVADFTLLYANAIIYAVRKVLGREDIPGISSYL
;
A
#
# COMPACT_ATOMS: atom_id res chain seq x y z
N MET A 1 -15.11 1.56 8.50
CA MET A 1 -13.66 1.81 8.48
C MET A 1 -13.42 3.23 8.94
N LYS A 2 -12.48 3.44 9.86
CA LYS A 2 -11.97 4.77 10.21
C LYS A 2 -10.59 4.91 9.59
N LEU A 3 -10.56 5.44 8.36
CA LEU A 3 -9.32 5.64 7.62
C LEU A 3 -8.56 6.87 8.12
N VAL A 4 -7.29 6.68 8.45
CA VAL A 4 -6.38 7.73 8.88
C VAL A 4 -5.08 7.66 8.09
N ASN A 5 -4.30 8.74 8.07
CA ASN A 5 -2.94 8.72 7.54
C ASN A 5 -1.92 8.49 8.67
N ILE A 6 -0.64 8.37 8.31
CA ILE A 6 0.44 8.07 9.27
C ILE A 6 0.58 9.13 10.37
N ARG A 7 0.17 10.39 10.13
CA ARG A 7 0.24 11.48 11.13
C ARG A 7 -0.68 11.25 12.33
N PHE A 8 -1.64 10.32 12.23
CA PHE A 8 -2.52 9.95 13.34
C PHE A 8 -1.81 9.17 14.45
N PHE A 9 -0.69 8.50 14.14
CA PHE A 9 0.08 7.70 15.10
C PHE A 9 1.11 8.55 15.84
N GLU A 10 1.53 8.09 17.02
CA GLU A 10 2.58 8.74 17.79
C GLU A 10 3.89 8.81 16.97
N GLY A 11 4.45 10.02 16.84
CA GLY A 11 5.63 10.26 15.98
C GLY A 11 5.32 10.31 14.47
N GLY A 12 4.04 10.30 14.07
CA GLY A 12 3.61 10.21 12.67
C GLY A 12 4.07 11.33 11.76
N GLN A 13 4.21 12.55 12.28
CA GLN A 13 4.70 13.70 11.51
C GLN A 13 6.15 13.50 11.04
N ALA A 14 6.99 12.85 11.84
CA ALA A 14 8.37 12.55 11.46
C ALA A 14 8.44 11.43 10.40
N HIS A 15 7.52 10.46 10.47
CA HIS A 15 7.52 9.27 9.61
C HIS A 15 6.80 9.46 8.27
N GLU A 16 6.06 10.55 8.08
CA GLU A 16 5.41 10.84 6.81
C GLU A 16 6.40 10.94 5.64
N SER A 17 7.50 11.67 5.83
CA SER A 17 8.53 11.82 4.80
C SER A 17 9.22 10.49 4.50
N PHE A 18 9.43 9.67 5.52
CA PHE A 18 10.01 8.33 5.41
C PHE A 18 9.12 7.40 4.57
N ILE A 19 7.82 7.29 4.87
CA ILE A 19 6.90 6.48 4.08
C ILE A 19 6.82 7.02 2.65
N ARG A 20 6.65 8.33 2.47
CA ARG A 20 6.56 8.93 1.13
C ARG A 20 7.78 8.60 0.27
N ASN A 21 8.98 8.72 0.82
CA ASN A 21 10.22 8.40 0.11
C ASN A 21 10.34 6.89 -0.16
N GLY A 22 9.96 6.05 0.80
CA GLY A 22 9.94 4.60 0.64
C GLY A 22 8.97 4.15 -0.46
N ILE A 23 7.78 4.74 -0.51
CA ILE A 23 6.77 4.41 -1.54
C ILE A 23 7.20 4.93 -2.92
N LYS A 24 7.86 6.09 -3.03
CA LYS A 24 8.28 6.67 -4.32
C LYS A 24 9.11 5.71 -5.19
N ILE A 25 10.01 4.94 -4.58
CA ILE A 25 10.79 3.93 -5.30
C ILE A 25 9.89 2.78 -5.77
N ARG A 26 9.01 2.32 -4.89
CA ARG A 26 8.08 1.20 -5.12
C ARG A 26 7.04 1.53 -6.20
N MET A 27 6.70 2.81 -6.36
CA MET A 27 5.81 3.29 -7.41
C MET A 27 6.28 2.97 -8.82
N GLN A 28 7.60 2.91 -9.06
CA GLN A 28 8.13 2.53 -10.38
C GLN A 28 7.72 1.13 -10.81
N VAL A 29 7.42 0.27 -9.84
CA VAL A 29 6.89 -1.07 -10.05
C VAL A 29 5.37 -1.08 -10.00
N LEU A 30 4.80 -0.57 -8.90
CA LEU A 30 3.38 -0.76 -8.58
C LEU A 30 2.44 -0.07 -9.57
N LYS A 31 2.89 1.01 -10.24
CA LYS A 31 2.14 1.66 -11.31
C LYS A 31 1.87 0.75 -12.52
N HIS A 32 2.58 -0.36 -12.68
CA HIS A 32 2.36 -1.29 -13.79
C HIS A 32 1.42 -2.46 -13.46
N VAL A 33 0.93 -2.51 -12.22
CA VAL A 33 -0.01 -3.52 -11.74
C VAL A 33 -1.43 -3.11 -12.10
N ARG A 34 -2.14 -4.01 -12.78
CA ARG A 34 -3.55 -3.85 -13.15
C ARG A 34 -4.47 -4.41 -12.07
N ARG A 35 -5.75 -4.03 -12.11
CA ARG A 35 -6.78 -4.48 -11.17
C ARG A 35 -6.80 -5.99 -10.93
N GLY A 36 -6.93 -6.80 -11.97
CA GLY A 36 -6.97 -8.27 -11.84
C GLY A 36 -5.63 -8.89 -11.39
N GLU A 37 -4.51 -8.20 -11.59
CA GLU A 37 -3.22 -8.60 -11.03
C GLU A 37 -3.16 -8.30 -9.54
N ALA A 38 -3.66 -7.14 -9.11
CA ALA A 38 -3.73 -6.74 -7.71
C ALA A 38 -4.62 -7.69 -6.90
N GLU A 39 -5.76 -8.11 -7.44
CA GLU A 39 -6.65 -9.10 -6.82
C GLU A 39 -5.92 -10.42 -6.51
N ARG A 40 -5.25 -10.98 -7.52
CA ARG A 40 -4.45 -12.22 -7.36
C ARG A 40 -3.28 -12.05 -6.38
N VAL A 41 -2.68 -10.86 -6.33
CA VAL A 41 -1.62 -10.55 -5.37
C VAL A 41 -2.16 -10.50 -3.95
N ALA A 42 -3.34 -9.92 -3.75
CA ALA A 42 -3.99 -9.90 -2.44
C ALA A 42 -4.25 -11.32 -1.93
N GLU A 43 -4.83 -12.17 -2.77
CA GLU A 43 -5.08 -13.58 -2.46
C GLU A 43 -3.78 -14.32 -2.07
N ALA A 44 -2.73 -14.17 -2.88
CA ALA A 44 -1.46 -14.84 -2.65
C ALA A 44 -0.74 -14.40 -1.36
N LEU A 45 -1.00 -13.19 -0.89
CA LEU A 45 -0.39 -12.61 0.32
C LEU A 45 -1.29 -12.71 1.56
N GLY A 46 -2.47 -13.35 1.45
CA GLY A 46 -3.45 -13.40 2.54
C GLY A 46 -4.05 -12.02 2.89
N GLY A 47 -4.06 -11.11 1.92
CA GLY A 47 -4.69 -9.80 2.01
C GLY A 47 -6.11 -9.77 1.46
N PHE A 48 -6.65 -8.56 1.36
CA PHE A 48 -8.00 -8.30 0.87
C PHE A 48 -7.94 -7.40 -0.36
N PHE A 49 -8.59 -7.82 -1.43
CA PHE A 49 -8.92 -6.93 -2.53
C PHE A 49 -10.17 -6.13 -2.16
N LEU A 50 -10.11 -4.80 -2.18
CA LEU A 50 -11.20 -3.93 -1.76
C LEU A 50 -12.01 -3.49 -2.98
N ASP A 51 -13.14 -4.17 -3.20
CA ASP A 51 -14.13 -3.84 -4.23
C ASP A 51 -15.55 -3.78 -3.62
N PRO A 52 -16.16 -2.59 -3.46
CA PRO A 52 -15.64 -1.29 -3.88
C PRO A 52 -14.44 -0.80 -3.03
N PRO A 53 -13.61 0.14 -3.55
CA PRO A 53 -12.57 0.79 -2.77
C PRO A 53 -13.14 1.50 -1.53
N PRO A 54 -12.33 1.71 -0.47
CA PRO A 54 -12.82 2.26 0.79
C PRO A 54 -12.98 3.79 0.77
N LEU A 55 -12.70 4.44 -0.37
CA LEU A 55 -12.96 5.85 -0.65
C LEU A 55 -13.73 5.97 -1.97
N GLU A 56 -14.72 6.87 -2.01
CA GLU A 56 -15.44 7.22 -3.25
C GLU A 56 -14.59 8.18 -4.10
N ASP A 57 -13.65 7.61 -4.86
CA ASP A 57 -12.76 8.37 -5.74
C ASP A 57 -12.49 7.59 -7.03
N SER A 58 -12.91 8.16 -8.17
CA SER A 58 -12.80 7.52 -9.48
C SER A 58 -11.37 7.36 -9.99
N SER A 59 -10.39 8.05 -9.37
CA SER A 59 -8.98 7.87 -9.70
C SER A 59 -8.40 6.56 -9.14
N ILE A 60 -9.09 5.90 -8.19
CA ILE A 60 -8.61 4.65 -7.60
C ILE A 60 -8.82 3.49 -8.58
N GLU A 61 -7.73 3.00 -9.15
CA GLU A 61 -7.72 1.86 -10.08
C GLU A 61 -7.90 0.53 -9.34
N TRP A 62 -7.20 0.37 -8.21
CA TRP A 62 -7.30 -0.78 -7.33
C TRP A 62 -6.96 -0.39 -5.89
N ALA A 63 -7.50 -1.16 -4.94
CA ALA A 63 -7.24 -0.99 -3.53
C ALA A 63 -7.01 -2.36 -2.86
N LEU A 64 -5.92 -2.46 -2.09
CA LEU A 64 -5.57 -3.65 -1.31
C LEU A 64 -5.57 -3.32 0.17
N ALA A 65 -5.91 -4.28 1.03
CA ALA A 65 -5.71 -4.18 2.47
C ALA A 65 -4.98 -5.39 3.02
N PHE A 66 -4.16 -5.14 4.05
CA PHE A 66 -3.46 -6.17 4.82
C PHE A 66 -3.65 -5.93 6.31
N GLU A 67 -3.82 -6.99 7.08
CA GLU A 67 -4.12 -6.93 8.51
C GLU A 67 -2.97 -7.55 9.34
N PRO A 68 -1.86 -6.81 9.61
CA PRO A 68 -0.74 -7.33 10.40
C PRO A 68 -1.08 -7.56 11.87
N LEU A 69 -2.02 -6.76 12.42
CA LEU A 69 -2.53 -6.89 13.77
C LEU A 69 -4.05 -6.92 13.70
N LYS A 70 -4.69 -7.64 14.62
CA LYS A 70 -6.15 -7.74 14.67
C LYS A 70 -6.79 -6.36 14.68
N ASN A 71 -7.72 -6.11 13.74
CA ASN A 71 -8.41 -4.83 13.54
C ASN A 71 -7.51 -3.65 13.11
N PHE A 72 -6.27 -3.89 12.68
CA PHE A 72 -5.40 -2.88 12.11
C PHE A 72 -5.16 -3.19 10.64
N ARG A 73 -5.74 -2.41 9.73
CA ARG A 73 -5.55 -2.63 8.28
C ARG A 73 -4.73 -1.54 7.66
N ILE A 74 -3.75 -1.93 6.85
CA ILE A 74 -2.98 -1.05 5.98
C ILE A 74 -3.62 -1.13 4.59
N CYS A 75 -4.17 -0.02 4.13
CA CYS A 75 -4.82 0.10 2.83
C CYS A 75 -3.86 0.76 1.83
N PHE A 76 -3.64 0.10 0.70
CA PHE A 76 -2.84 0.55 -0.43
C PHE A 76 -3.78 0.90 -1.57
N LEU A 77 -3.89 2.17 -1.93
CA LEU A 77 -4.81 2.66 -2.96
C LEU A 77 -4.01 3.20 -4.14
N MET A 78 -4.07 2.50 -5.28
CA MET A 78 -3.40 2.95 -6.50
C MET A 78 -4.27 3.96 -7.22
N ARG A 79 -3.80 5.20 -7.29
CA ARG A 79 -4.48 6.32 -7.93
C ARG A 79 -3.83 6.63 -9.28
N ARG A 80 -4.65 6.68 -10.32
CA ARG A 80 -4.28 7.12 -11.66
C ARG A 80 -4.61 8.60 -11.79
N ASN A 81 -3.57 9.41 -11.90
CA ASN A 81 -3.74 10.84 -12.08
C ASN A 81 -3.78 11.19 -13.58
N GLU A 82 -4.15 12.43 -13.92
CA GLU A 82 -4.08 12.92 -15.30
C GLU A 82 -2.63 12.87 -15.82
N PRO A 83 -2.40 12.81 -17.15
CA PRO A 83 -1.05 12.66 -17.72
C PRO A 83 0.00 13.67 -17.22
N GLU A 84 -0.44 14.85 -16.78
CA GLU A 84 0.38 15.92 -16.23
C GLU A 84 0.86 15.67 -14.79
N PHE A 85 0.28 14.69 -14.10
CA PHE A 85 0.56 14.39 -12.69
C PHE A 85 1.06 12.95 -12.55
N GLU A 86 2.06 12.74 -11.68
CA GLU A 86 2.56 11.39 -11.40
C GLU A 86 1.47 10.55 -10.71
N ASP A 87 1.33 9.29 -11.14
CA ASP A 87 0.55 8.28 -10.42
C ASP A 87 0.96 8.23 -8.93
N GLU A 88 0.01 7.89 -8.06
CA GLU A 88 0.23 7.84 -6.61
C GLU A 88 -0.23 6.51 -6.01
N LEU A 89 0.52 5.99 -5.04
CA LEU A 89 0.03 4.96 -4.14
C LEU A 89 -0.24 5.60 -2.79
N GLN A 90 -1.52 5.87 -2.55
CA GLN A 90 -1.97 6.46 -1.30
C GLN A 90 -2.07 5.36 -0.24
N ILE A 91 -1.44 5.59 0.91
CA ILE A 91 -1.48 4.68 2.06
C ILE A 91 -2.39 5.24 3.13
N LEU A 92 -3.38 4.45 3.53
CA LEU A 92 -4.31 4.77 4.61
C LEU A 92 -4.37 3.61 5.60
N TYR A 93 -4.79 3.90 6.82
CA TYR A 93 -4.86 2.93 7.89
C TYR A 93 -6.27 2.87 8.45
N ASP A 94 -6.87 1.68 8.49
CA ASP A 94 -8.08 1.45 9.26
C ASP A 94 -7.69 1.15 10.70
N VAL A 95 -8.09 2.04 11.60
CA VAL A 95 -7.85 1.94 13.04
C VAL A 95 -9.13 1.66 13.83
N GLU A 96 -10.23 1.36 13.12
CA GLU A 96 -11.50 1.04 13.75
C GLU A 96 -11.41 -0.25 14.58
N GLY A 97 -11.74 -0.16 15.87
CA GLY A 97 -11.71 -1.32 16.77
C GLY A 97 -10.32 -1.77 17.22
N LEU A 98 -9.28 -0.95 16.99
CA LEU A 98 -7.93 -1.24 17.44
C LEU A 98 -7.78 -0.93 18.94
N PRO A 99 -7.33 -1.89 19.79
CA PRO A 99 -7.28 -1.70 21.24
C PRO A 99 -6.13 -0.80 21.71
N PHE A 100 -5.08 -0.65 20.89
CA PHE A 100 -3.94 0.23 21.11
C PHE A 100 -3.43 0.77 19.78
N LEU A 101 -2.83 1.96 19.76
CA LEU A 101 -2.20 2.50 18.55
C LEU A 101 -0.71 2.17 18.57
N PRO A 102 -0.19 1.39 17.62
CA PRO A 102 1.26 1.23 17.47
C PRO A 102 1.93 2.58 17.15
N PRO A 103 3.19 2.79 17.55
CA PRO A 103 3.92 3.99 17.15
C PRO A 103 4.09 4.04 15.64
N ALA A 104 4.27 5.25 15.10
CA ALA A 104 4.38 5.45 13.65
C ALA A 104 5.58 4.73 13.01
N GLU A 105 6.64 4.47 13.77
CA GLU A 105 7.79 3.67 13.36
C GLU A 105 7.37 2.26 12.96
N ASP A 106 6.69 1.54 13.85
CA ASP A 106 6.18 0.18 13.59
C ASP A 106 5.18 0.16 12.43
N VAL A 107 4.29 1.17 12.38
CA VAL A 107 3.33 1.30 11.27
C VAL A 107 4.04 1.49 9.93
N ALA A 108 5.10 2.31 9.90
CA ALA A 108 5.88 2.54 8.70
C ALA A 108 6.61 1.26 8.27
N ASP A 109 7.17 0.50 9.21
CA ASP A 109 7.83 -0.77 8.92
C ASP A 109 6.88 -1.81 8.35
N PHE A 110 5.69 -1.98 8.94
CA PHE A 110 4.66 -2.84 8.34
C PHE A 110 4.29 -2.37 6.93
N THR A 111 4.09 -1.06 6.75
CA THR A 111 3.72 -0.49 5.46
C THR A 111 4.75 -0.81 4.38
N LEU A 112 6.04 -0.60 4.66
CA LEU A 112 7.10 -0.87 3.70
C LEU A 112 7.31 -2.37 3.47
N LEU A 113 7.11 -3.20 4.50
CA LEU A 113 7.14 -4.65 4.38
C LEU A 113 6.05 -5.17 3.43
N TYR A 114 4.79 -4.74 3.61
CA TYR A 114 3.71 -5.16 2.71
C TYR A 114 3.86 -4.57 1.32
N ALA A 115 4.34 -3.33 1.18
CA ALA A 115 4.66 -2.76 -0.12
C ALA A 115 5.72 -3.61 -0.87
N ASN A 116 6.73 -4.11 -0.15
CA ASN A 116 7.71 -5.05 -0.70
C ASN A 116 7.09 -6.40 -1.05
N ALA A 117 6.24 -6.93 -0.17
CA ALA A 117 5.55 -8.20 -0.39
C ALA A 117 4.69 -8.15 -1.66
N ILE A 118 3.97 -7.06 -1.91
CA ILE A 118 3.21 -6.82 -3.14
C ILE A 118 4.14 -6.91 -4.36
N ILE A 119 5.28 -6.19 -4.34
CA ILE A 119 6.26 -6.24 -5.44
C ILE A 119 6.79 -7.66 -5.67
N TYR A 120 7.10 -8.39 -4.60
CA TYR A 120 7.58 -9.76 -4.72
C TYR A 120 6.52 -10.70 -5.27
N ALA A 121 5.27 -10.57 -4.83
CA ALA A 121 4.15 -11.34 -5.34
C ALA A 121 3.89 -11.06 -6.82
N VAL A 122 3.92 -9.78 -7.24
CA VAL A 122 3.79 -9.42 -8.66
C VAL A 122 4.87 -10.14 -9.50
N ARG A 123 6.13 -10.12 -9.05
CA ARG A 123 7.21 -10.75 -9.82
C ARG A 123 7.16 -12.28 -9.80
N LYS A 124 6.87 -12.88 -8.63
CA LYS A 124 7.01 -14.33 -8.41
C LYS A 124 5.73 -15.12 -8.62
N VAL A 125 4.58 -14.57 -8.25
CA VAL A 125 3.27 -15.22 -8.39
C VAL A 125 2.68 -14.95 -9.76
N LEU A 126 2.82 -13.74 -10.29
CA LEU A 126 2.29 -13.39 -11.61
C LEU A 126 3.29 -13.58 -12.75
N GLY A 127 4.56 -13.89 -12.45
CA GLY A 127 5.60 -14.10 -13.46
C GLY A 127 5.99 -12.83 -14.22
N ARG A 128 5.75 -11.64 -13.66
CA ARG A 128 6.12 -10.34 -14.26
C ARG A 128 7.62 -10.06 -14.08
N GLU A 129 8.46 -10.81 -14.79
CA GLU A 129 9.92 -10.63 -14.77
C GLU A 129 10.38 -9.36 -15.50
N ASP A 130 9.50 -8.76 -16.32
CA ASP A 130 9.68 -7.45 -16.96
C ASP A 130 9.78 -6.31 -15.94
N ILE A 131 9.33 -6.54 -14.71
CA ILE A 131 9.35 -5.56 -13.64
C ILE A 131 10.67 -5.66 -12.85
N PRO A 132 11.47 -4.58 -12.78
CA PRO A 132 12.71 -4.56 -12.02
C PRO A 132 12.48 -4.80 -10.52
N GLY A 133 13.42 -5.49 -9.89
CA GLY A 133 13.37 -5.75 -8.45
C GLY A 133 13.62 -4.48 -7.64
N ILE A 134 13.12 -4.43 -6.40
CA ILE A 134 13.34 -3.26 -5.53
C ILE A 134 14.84 -3.03 -5.25
N SER A 135 15.66 -4.09 -5.26
CA SER A 135 17.11 -4.03 -5.13
C SER A 135 17.80 -3.26 -6.26
N SER A 136 17.12 -3.01 -7.38
CA SER A 136 17.64 -2.16 -8.46
C SER A 136 17.54 -0.67 -8.13
N TYR A 137 16.93 -0.30 -7.01
CA TYR A 137 16.64 1.08 -6.61
C TYR A 137 17.07 1.41 -5.18
N LEU A 138 17.72 0.46 -4.48
CA LEU A 138 18.36 0.62 -3.18
C LEU A 138 19.87 0.72 -3.37
#